data_AF-A0A2G5UE87-F1
#
_entry.id   AF-A0A2G5UE87-F1
#
_cell.length_a   1.000
_cell.length_b   1.000
_cell.length_c   1.000
_cell.angle_alpha   90.00
_cell.angle_beta   90.00
_cell.angle_gamma   90.00
#
_symmetry.space_group_name_H-M   'P 1'
#
loop_
_entity.id
_entity.type
_entity.pdbx_description
1 polymer ?
#
loop_
_entity_poly.entity_id
_entity_poly.type
_entity_poly.pdbx_seq_one_letter_code
_entity_poly.pdbx_strand_id
1 'polypeptide(L)'
;MSEIERLFKQNALDSDVIKKKLIELGESFLGGEWKNATLDQVHVPRLLSGQSNYLYHVTSSTSATPYLLRIHRQAPSQVFTDTVLFAILSGGRLEEYLPSKGFTEDDYWDPEFVRRIGATLLAFHSMDIPVSKNVRCTKLMRDWLNGYEELGGSDYEILPTTVTYSEHPNTISVQKLSEEIDTFEKWAREVFEHTLVFGQIDFGVSNVLELNSTKEMVLIDCEFSSYNWRGFDLAMFISESAITFNVPFPPGIKISEDLTDNSPIIRILCEAYLDADNKLKNHIPSDRSSDLESLIQECLFFWPLTHLFWALSAMKHALLKFENGVDLDVQARDRLAVYFHLKPRSQKIYDELKKGKKTL
;
A
#
# COMPACT_ATOMS: atom_id res chain seq x y z
N MET A 1 -14.48 15.27 -4.74
CA MET A 1 -14.81 14.57 -5.99
C MET A 1 -14.41 15.41 -7.18
N SER A 2 -13.51 14.90 -8.01
CA SER A 2 -13.06 15.56 -9.25
C SER A 2 -14.18 15.60 -10.30
N GLU A 3 -14.01 16.43 -11.34
CA GLU A 3 -14.98 16.51 -12.44
C GLU A 3 -15.08 15.17 -13.18
N ILE A 4 -13.94 14.51 -13.41
CA ILE A 4 -13.89 13.20 -14.07
C ILE A 4 -14.50 12.09 -13.20
N GLU A 5 -14.29 12.11 -11.88
CA GLU A 5 -14.94 11.17 -10.97
C GLU A 5 -16.46 11.35 -10.96
N ARG A 6 -16.94 12.60 -10.96
CA ARG A 6 -18.37 12.91 -11.03
C ARG A 6 -18.99 12.39 -12.32
N LEU A 7 -18.31 12.61 -13.45
CA LEU A 7 -18.76 12.16 -14.77
C LEU A 7 -18.98 10.64 -14.80
N PHE A 8 -17.99 9.87 -14.32
CA PHE A 8 -18.01 8.40 -14.32
C PHE A 8 -18.98 7.80 -13.30
N LYS A 9 -19.32 8.54 -12.22
CA LYS A 9 -20.35 8.11 -11.26
C LYS A 9 -21.78 8.36 -11.73
N GLN A 10 -22.00 9.39 -12.55
CA GLN A 10 -23.34 9.82 -12.97
C GLN A 10 -23.83 9.18 -14.27
N ASN A 11 -22.95 8.49 -15.01
CA ASN A 11 -23.25 7.94 -16.32
C ASN A 11 -22.87 6.46 -16.40
N ALA A 12 -23.62 5.68 -17.18
CA ALA A 12 -23.26 4.30 -17.48
C ALA A 12 -21.96 4.25 -18.30
N LEU A 13 -21.12 3.23 -18.08
CA LEU A 13 -19.80 3.12 -18.73
C LEU A 13 -19.88 2.96 -20.25
N ASP A 14 -20.98 2.43 -20.76
CA ASP A 14 -21.27 2.25 -22.18
C ASP A 14 -21.96 3.46 -22.82
N SER A 15 -22.27 4.51 -22.05
CA SER A 15 -22.92 5.72 -22.56
C SER A 15 -22.03 6.51 -23.51
N ASP A 16 -22.67 7.19 -24.48
CA ASP A 16 -22.00 8.07 -25.42
C ASP A 16 -21.19 9.18 -24.74
N VAL A 17 -21.67 9.67 -23.58
CA VAL A 17 -20.98 10.69 -22.79
C VAL A 17 -19.62 10.19 -22.30
N ILE A 18 -19.59 8.98 -21.73
CA ILE A 18 -18.34 8.37 -21.23
C ILE A 18 -17.42 8.03 -22.40
N LYS A 19 -17.94 7.38 -23.43
CA LYS A 19 -17.16 7.01 -24.62
C LYS A 19 -16.56 8.23 -25.32
N LYS A 20 -17.31 9.32 -25.45
CA LYS A 20 -16.81 10.58 -26.01
C LYS A 20 -15.67 11.15 -25.17
N LYS A 21 -15.81 11.15 -23.84
CA LYS A 21 -14.73 11.61 -22.96
C LYS A 21 -13.49 10.74 -23.08
N LEU A 22 -13.64 9.43 -23.21
CA LEU A 22 -12.53 8.51 -23.39
C LEU A 22 -11.80 8.77 -24.71
N ILE A 23 -12.53 8.93 -25.82
CA ILE A 23 -11.93 9.32 -27.11
C ILE A 23 -11.17 10.64 -26.99
N GLU A 24 -11.77 11.65 -26.35
CA GLU A 24 -11.13 12.96 -26.11
C GLU A 24 -9.81 12.82 -25.34
N LEU A 25 -9.78 11.98 -24.30
CA LEU A 25 -8.55 11.70 -23.54
C LEU A 25 -7.51 10.94 -24.39
N GLY A 26 -7.92 9.89 -25.10
CA GLY A 26 -7.03 9.16 -26.01
C GLY A 26 -6.43 10.05 -27.09
N GLU A 27 -7.24 10.89 -27.74
CA GLU A 27 -6.81 11.85 -28.75
C GLU A 27 -5.83 12.88 -28.17
N SER A 28 -6.16 13.46 -27.02
CA SER A 28 -5.39 14.56 -26.43
C SER A 28 -4.02 14.13 -25.91
N PHE A 29 -3.92 12.90 -25.39
CA PHE A 29 -2.72 12.45 -24.66
C PHE A 29 -1.92 11.35 -25.35
N LEU A 30 -2.56 10.53 -26.20
CA LEU A 30 -1.88 9.49 -26.99
C LEU A 30 -1.83 9.85 -28.47
N GLY A 31 -2.85 10.53 -28.99
CA GLY A 31 -2.98 10.84 -30.40
C GLY A 31 -3.11 9.57 -31.26
N GLY A 32 -2.45 9.54 -32.41
CA GLY A 32 -2.50 8.40 -33.33
C GLY A 32 -3.93 8.06 -33.77
N GLU A 33 -4.25 6.76 -33.77
CA GLU A 33 -5.55 6.24 -34.20
C GLU A 33 -6.73 6.66 -33.29
N TRP A 34 -6.47 7.15 -32.07
CA TRP A 34 -7.52 7.69 -31.22
C TRP A 34 -8.23 8.91 -31.83
N LYS A 35 -7.57 9.64 -32.75
CA LYS A 35 -8.19 10.75 -33.52
C LYS A 35 -9.33 10.30 -34.43
N ASN A 36 -9.30 9.04 -34.84
CA ASN A 36 -10.25 8.48 -35.81
C ASN A 36 -11.26 7.55 -35.14
N ALA A 37 -11.14 7.29 -33.83
CA ALA A 37 -12.00 6.39 -33.11
C ALA A 37 -13.42 6.95 -32.99
N THR A 38 -14.42 6.10 -33.23
CA THR A 38 -15.85 6.42 -33.07
C THR A 38 -16.43 5.76 -31.82
N LEU A 39 -17.59 6.24 -31.36
CA LEU A 39 -18.21 5.78 -30.10
C LEU A 39 -18.52 4.27 -30.09
N ASP A 40 -18.91 3.72 -31.23
CA ASP A 40 -19.20 2.29 -31.40
C ASP A 40 -17.94 1.41 -31.34
N GLN A 41 -16.76 1.99 -31.58
CA GLN A 41 -15.49 1.28 -31.57
C GLN A 41 -14.83 1.23 -30.19
N VAL A 42 -15.29 2.01 -29.21
CA VAL A 42 -14.68 2.09 -27.87
C VAL A 42 -15.30 1.07 -26.92
N HIS A 43 -14.44 0.29 -26.29
CA HIS A 43 -14.79 -0.69 -25.27
C HIS A 43 -14.15 -0.31 -23.93
N VAL A 44 -14.95 -0.38 -22.86
CA VAL A 44 -14.57 0.13 -21.54
C VAL A 44 -14.88 -0.89 -20.45
N PRO A 45 -14.13 -2.00 -20.37
CA PRO A 45 -14.19 -2.84 -19.19
C PRO A 45 -13.67 -2.08 -17.96
N ARG A 46 -14.47 -2.02 -16.91
CA ARG A 46 -13.97 -1.73 -15.56
C ARG A 46 -13.20 -2.95 -15.10
N LEU A 47 -11.88 -2.85 -15.04
CA LEU A 47 -11.06 -4.03 -14.77
C LEU A 47 -11.01 -4.35 -13.28
N LEU A 48 -10.75 -3.37 -12.41
CA LEU A 48 -10.50 -3.63 -10.98
C LEU A 48 -10.79 -2.36 -10.16
N SER A 49 -11.28 -2.53 -8.93
CA SER A 49 -11.38 -1.46 -7.93
C SER A 49 -10.32 -1.66 -6.87
N GLY A 50 -9.35 -0.74 -6.78
CA GLY A 50 -8.55 -0.60 -5.56
C GLY A 50 -9.33 0.20 -4.53
N GLN A 51 -8.97 0.10 -3.25
CA GLN A 51 -9.60 0.89 -2.19
C GLN A 51 -9.47 2.41 -2.51
N SER A 52 -8.32 2.83 -3.06
CA SER A 52 -7.98 4.24 -3.33
C SER A 52 -8.43 4.78 -4.69
N ASN A 53 -8.63 3.93 -5.71
CA ASN A 53 -8.67 4.33 -7.13
C ASN A 53 -9.70 3.54 -7.96
N TYR A 54 -10.33 4.18 -8.95
CA TYR A 54 -11.07 3.48 -10.03
C TYR A 54 -10.16 3.27 -11.23
N LEU A 55 -10.10 2.04 -11.76
CA LEU A 55 -9.30 1.67 -12.94
C LEU A 55 -10.19 1.20 -14.08
N TYR A 56 -10.02 1.84 -15.24
CA TYR A 56 -10.70 1.49 -16.49
C TYR A 56 -9.66 1.14 -17.55
N HIS A 57 -9.82 -0.02 -18.19
CA HIS A 57 -9.06 -0.35 -19.38
C HIS A 57 -9.84 0.10 -20.58
N VAL A 58 -9.22 0.95 -21.38
CA VAL A 58 -9.86 1.57 -22.52
C VAL A 58 -9.22 0.97 -23.76
N THR A 59 -10.04 0.24 -24.51
CA THR A 59 -9.63 -0.38 -25.77
C THR A 59 -10.51 0.15 -26.90
N SER A 60 -10.06 -0.05 -28.13
CA SER A 60 -10.89 0.16 -29.30
C SER A 60 -10.77 -1.03 -30.25
N SER A 61 -11.73 -1.17 -31.16
CA SER A 61 -11.64 -2.11 -32.28
C SER A 61 -10.68 -1.65 -33.39
N THR A 62 -10.07 -0.46 -33.26
CA THR A 62 -9.03 0.05 -34.14
C THR A 62 -7.63 -0.44 -33.70
N SER A 63 -6.58 -0.04 -34.42
CA SER A 63 -5.18 -0.24 -33.99
C SER A 63 -4.70 0.79 -32.96
N ALA A 64 -5.60 1.58 -32.36
CA ALA A 64 -5.23 2.54 -31.32
C ALA A 64 -4.65 1.84 -30.09
N THR A 65 -3.56 2.39 -29.57
CA THR A 65 -2.87 1.90 -28.37
C THR A 65 -3.83 1.89 -27.18
N PRO A 66 -4.11 0.74 -26.55
CA PRO A 66 -4.89 0.67 -25.32
C PRO A 66 -4.24 1.43 -24.17
N TYR A 67 -5.05 1.93 -23.25
CA TYR A 67 -4.55 2.63 -22.06
C TYR A 67 -5.39 2.34 -20.82
N LEU A 68 -4.78 2.57 -19.66
CA LEU A 68 -5.47 2.56 -18.37
C LEU A 68 -5.82 3.99 -17.97
N LEU A 69 -7.11 4.24 -17.75
CA LEU A 69 -7.57 5.46 -17.08
C LEU A 69 -7.70 5.16 -15.59
N ARG A 70 -6.88 5.84 -14.79
CA ARG A 70 -7.00 5.84 -13.33
C ARG A 70 -7.70 7.11 -12.88
N ILE A 71 -8.78 6.96 -12.13
CA ILE A 71 -9.47 8.07 -11.46
C ILE A 71 -9.24 7.94 -9.97
N HIS A 72 -8.59 8.94 -9.39
CA HIS A 72 -8.33 9.01 -7.97
C HIS A 72 -9.61 9.37 -7.22
N ARG A 73 -9.80 8.73 -6.07
CA ARG A 73 -10.98 8.95 -5.21
C ARG A 73 -10.68 9.95 -4.08
N GLN A 74 -9.43 10.38 -3.96
CA GLN A 74 -8.94 11.40 -3.04
C GLN A 74 -8.93 12.79 -3.69
N ALA A 75 -8.78 13.86 -2.89
CA ALA A 75 -8.70 15.21 -3.43
C ALA A 75 -7.44 15.39 -4.31
N PRO A 76 -7.47 16.24 -5.36
CA PRO A 76 -6.30 16.46 -6.23
C PRO A 76 -5.03 16.90 -5.48
N SER A 77 -5.17 17.57 -4.33
CA SER A 77 -4.05 17.95 -3.45
C SER A 77 -3.39 16.79 -2.72
N GLN A 78 -3.97 15.59 -2.78
CA GLN A 78 -3.53 14.37 -2.09
C GLN A 78 -3.02 13.29 -3.04
N VAL A 79 -3.10 13.53 -4.35
CA VAL A 79 -2.71 12.59 -5.40
C VAL A 79 -1.27 12.88 -5.84
N PHE A 80 -0.38 11.89 -5.73
CA PHE A 80 1.01 11.99 -6.19
C PHE A 80 1.09 11.78 -7.70
N THR A 81 1.95 12.56 -8.36
CA THR A 81 2.07 12.65 -9.83
C THR A 81 3.38 12.09 -10.37
N ASP A 82 4.14 11.36 -9.57
CA ASP A 82 5.53 11.01 -9.88
C ASP A 82 5.73 9.50 -10.10
N THR A 83 5.17 8.91 -11.17
CA THR A 83 5.72 7.66 -11.76
C THR A 83 5.21 7.44 -13.18
N VAL A 84 6.15 7.22 -14.13
CA VAL A 84 6.01 6.94 -15.58
C VAL A 84 4.58 6.99 -16.15
N LEU A 85 4.31 8.09 -16.85
CA LEU A 85 2.98 8.55 -17.27
C LEU A 85 2.92 8.69 -18.79
N PHE A 86 1.78 8.38 -19.39
CA PHE A 86 1.41 9.03 -20.65
C PHE A 86 0.92 10.46 -20.40
N ALA A 87 0.12 10.68 -19.35
CA ALA A 87 -0.34 12.01 -18.96
C ALA A 87 -0.93 12.09 -17.54
N ILE A 88 -0.87 13.28 -16.94
CA ILE A 88 -1.56 13.63 -15.67
C ILE A 88 -2.80 14.47 -16.00
N LEU A 89 -3.92 14.16 -15.35
CA LEU A 89 -5.20 14.87 -15.47
C LEU A 89 -5.62 15.45 -14.11
N SER A 90 -6.52 16.43 -14.13
CA SER A 90 -7.18 16.90 -12.91
C SER A 90 -8.04 15.77 -12.30
N GLY A 91 -7.50 15.10 -11.27
CA GLY A 91 -8.16 14.00 -10.57
C GLY A 91 -7.95 12.60 -11.16
N GLY A 92 -6.95 12.40 -12.03
CA GLY A 92 -6.65 11.10 -12.65
C GLY A 92 -5.33 11.09 -13.43
N ARG A 93 -4.97 9.94 -14.00
CA ARG A 93 -3.81 9.80 -14.91
C ARG A 93 -4.04 8.71 -15.96
N LEU A 94 -3.33 8.82 -17.08
CA LEU A 94 -3.29 7.81 -18.14
C LEU A 94 -1.97 7.04 -18.05
N GLU A 95 -2.10 5.72 -17.95
CA GLU A 95 -0.99 4.76 -17.83
C GLU A 95 -0.97 3.81 -19.03
N GLU A 96 0.21 3.29 -19.33
CA GLU A 96 0.36 2.17 -20.27
C GLU A 96 -0.36 0.94 -19.72
N TYR A 97 -1.16 0.29 -20.57
CA TYR A 97 -1.68 -1.03 -20.24
C TYR A 97 -0.62 -2.09 -20.52
N LEU A 98 -0.08 -2.66 -19.45
CA LEU A 98 0.80 -3.82 -19.53
C LEU A 98 -0.02 -5.11 -19.45
N PRO A 99 -0.05 -5.96 -20.48
CA PRO A 99 -0.74 -7.24 -20.41
C PRO A 99 -0.16 -8.12 -19.30
N SER A 100 -0.93 -8.32 -18.24
CA SER A 100 -0.47 -8.99 -17.03
C SER A 100 -1.56 -9.82 -16.36
N LYS A 101 -1.14 -10.65 -15.40
CA LYS A 101 -1.98 -11.32 -14.41
C LYS A 101 -1.82 -10.58 -13.07
N GLY A 102 -2.93 -10.29 -12.40
CA GLY A 102 -2.95 -9.85 -11.00
C GLY A 102 -3.02 -11.02 -10.02
N PHE A 103 -2.71 -10.75 -8.76
CA PHE A 103 -2.72 -11.73 -7.69
C PHE A 103 -3.86 -11.45 -6.69
N THR A 104 -4.28 -12.46 -5.94
CA THR A 104 -5.33 -12.43 -4.94
C THR A 104 -4.79 -12.81 -3.56
N GLU A 105 -5.62 -12.69 -2.52
CA GLU A 105 -5.25 -13.07 -1.15
C GLU A 105 -4.81 -14.54 -1.02
N ASP A 106 -5.33 -15.43 -1.87
CA ASP A 106 -4.94 -16.84 -1.88
C ASP A 106 -3.47 -17.04 -2.28
N ASP A 107 -2.91 -16.13 -3.08
CA ASP A 107 -1.53 -16.23 -3.56
C ASP A 107 -0.52 -16.05 -2.42
N TYR A 108 -0.86 -15.39 -1.30
CA TYR A 108 0.02 -15.33 -0.12
C TYR A 108 0.41 -16.72 0.40
N TRP A 109 -0.41 -17.73 0.15
CA TRP A 109 -0.20 -19.09 0.65
C TRP A 109 0.61 -19.97 -0.32
N ASP A 110 1.03 -19.44 -1.47
CA ASP A 110 1.98 -20.09 -2.37
C ASP A 110 3.43 -19.68 -2.01
N PRO A 111 4.26 -20.61 -1.47
CA PRO A 111 5.65 -20.34 -1.14
C PRO A 111 6.49 -19.83 -2.32
N GLU A 112 6.18 -20.25 -3.55
CA GLU A 112 6.91 -19.80 -4.73
C GLU A 112 6.58 -18.36 -5.09
N PHE A 113 5.30 -17.98 -4.99
CA PHE A 113 4.88 -16.59 -5.10
C PHE A 113 5.61 -15.71 -4.08
N VAL A 114 5.59 -16.08 -2.79
CA VAL A 114 6.23 -15.32 -1.72
C VAL A 114 7.74 -15.19 -1.93
N ARG A 115 8.42 -16.23 -2.42
CA ARG A 115 9.85 -16.14 -2.78
C ARG A 115 10.11 -15.12 -3.88
N ARG A 116 9.29 -15.12 -4.94
CA ARG A 116 9.41 -14.16 -6.03
C ARG A 116 9.13 -12.72 -5.58
N ILE A 117 8.17 -12.53 -4.66
CA ILE A 117 7.92 -11.24 -4.00
C ILE A 117 9.15 -10.74 -3.26
N GLY A 118 9.79 -11.57 -2.42
CA GLY A 118 10.97 -11.17 -1.66
C GLY A 118 12.11 -10.66 -2.56
N ALA A 119 12.39 -11.37 -3.66
CA ALA A 119 13.38 -10.95 -4.64
C ALA A 119 12.98 -9.68 -5.41
N THR A 120 11.70 -9.55 -5.77
CA THR A 120 11.16 -8.38 -6.49
C THR A 120 11.20 -7.12 -5.63
N LEU A 121 10.82 -7.23 -4.35
CA LEU A 121 10.88 -6.11 -3.42
C LEU A 121 12.32 -5.63 -3.20
N LEU A 122 13.29 -6.54 -3.13
CA LEU A 122 14.69 -6.13 -3.08
C LEU A 122 15.10 -5.35 -4.33
N ALA A 123 14.75 -5.84 -5.52
CA ALA A 123 15.06 -5.13 -6.75
C ALA A 123 14.50 -3.69 -6.72
N PHE A 124 13.30 -3.52 -6.15
CA PHE A 124 12.69 -2.22 -5.92
C PHE A 124 13.48 -1.37 -4.91
N HIS A 125 13.81 -1.92 -3.74
CA HIS A 125 14.59 -1.24 -2.70
C HIS A 125 16.01 -0.85 -3.13
N SER A 126 16.54 -1.51 -4.17
CA SER A 126 17.88 -1.25 -4.71
C SER A 126 17.93 -0.07 -5.68
N MET A 127 16.78 0.51 -6.02
CA MET A 127 16.72 1.70 -6.86
C MET A 127 17.23 2.94 -6.11
N ASP A 128 18.12 3.69 -6.75
CA ASP A 128 18.56 5.01 -6.25
C ASP A 128 17.76 6.11 -6.96
N ILE A 129 16.71 6.58 -6.29
CA ILE A 129 15.79 7.59 -6.84
C ILE A 129 16.19 8.97 -6.29
N PRO A 130 16.37 9.99 -7.15
CA PRO A 130 16.86 11.31 -6.73
C PRO A 130 15.76 12.18 -6.07
N VAL A 131 15.15 11.66 -5.01
CA VAL A 131 14.13 12.33 -4.19
C VAL A 131 14.59 12.47 -2.74
N SER A 132 13.81 13.16 -1.90
CA SER A 132 14.13 13.34 -0.49
C SER A 132 14.26 11.99 0.22
N LYS A 133 15.37 11.82 0.97
CA LYS A 133 15.62 10.63 1.82
C LYS A 133 14.89 10.68 3.17
N ASN A 134 13.98 11.63 3.36
CA ASN A 134 13.18 11.73 4.57
C ASN A 134 12.15 10.59 4.63
N VAL A 135 12.04 9.99 5.82
CA VAL A 135 11.05 8.94 6.10
C VAL A 135 9.65 9.42 5.79
N ARG A 136 8.98 8.72 4.87
CA ARG A 136 7.66 9.13 4.37
C ARG A 136 6.49 8.66 5.23
N CYS A 137 6.55 7.45 5.80
CA CYS A 137 5.39 6.88 6.50
C CYS A 137 4.97 7.70 7.73
N THR A 138 5.93 8.20 8.52
CA THR A 138 5.66 9.03 9.70
C THR A 138 5.06 10.37 9.32
N LYS A 139 5.52 10.98 8.22
CA LYS A 139 4.94 12.19 7.67
C LYS A 139 3.47 11.98 7.25
N LEU A 140 3.19 10.92 6.50
CA LEU A 140 1.82 10.59 6.07
C LEU A 140 0.90 10.37 7.27
N MET A 141 1.36 9.65 8.30
CA MET A 141 0.61 9.46 9.54
C MET A 141 0.25 10.80 10.22
N ARG A 142 1.20 11.73 10.30
CA ARG A 142 0.94 13.09 10.84
C ARG A 142 -0.04 13.87 9.98
N ASP A 143 0.13 13.84 8.66
CA ASP A 143 -0.75 14.53 7.71
C ASP A 143 -2.20 13.96 7.76
N TRP A 144 -2.35 12.66 8.03
CA TRP A 144 -3.65 12.04 8.24
C TRP A 144 -4.25 12.38 9.60
N LEU A 145 -3.46 12.33 10.68
CA LEU A 145 -3.93 12.67 12.01
C LEU A 145 -4.34 14.16 12.11
N ASN A 146 -3.53 15.07 11.57
CA ASN A 146 -3.87 16.50 11.49
C ASN A 146 -5.15 16.72 10.68
N GLY A 147 -5.25 16.05 9.52
CA GLY A 147 -6.47 16.14 8.70
C GLY A 147 -7.71 15.55 9.37
N TYR A 148 -7.56 14.53 10.21
CA TYR A 148 -8.64 13.99 11.03
C TYR A 148 -9.12 15.03 12.06
N GLU A 149 -8.19 15.68 12.78
CA GLU A 149 -8.50 16.74 13.74
C GLU A 149 -9.15 17.96 13.06
N GLU A 150 -8.63 18.42 11.93
CA GLU A 150 -9.18 19.52 11.13
C GLU A 150 -10.62 19.26 10.66
N LEU A 151 -10.98 17.99 10.43
CA LEU A 151 -12.33 17.57 10.05
C LEU A 151 -13.28 17.41 11.25
N GLY A 152 -12.84 17.78 12.45
CA GLY A 152 -13.62 17.67 13.70
C GLY A 152 -13.49 16.32 14.40
N GLY A 153 -12.48 15.52 14.03
CA GLY A 153 -12.09 14.32 14.76
C GLY A 153 -11.69 14.65 16.21
N SER A 154 -11.96 13.73 17.12
CA SER A 154 -11.65 13.90 18.55
C SER A 154 -11.12 12.59 19.13
N ASP A 155 -11.27 12.37 20.44
CA ASP A 155 -10.87 11.12 21.06
C ASP A 155 -11.57 9.93 20.36
N TYR A 156 -10.79 8.93 19.98
CA TYR A 156 -11.24 7.79 19.20
C TYR A 156 -11.50 6.60 20.11
N GLU A 157 -12.70 6.03 20.02
CA GLU A 157 -13.05 4.80 20.73
C GLU A 157 -12.45 3.59 20.00
N ILE A 158 -11.73 2.74 20.73
CA ILE A 158 -11.21 1.48 20.22
C ILE A 158 -12.17 0.37 20.66
N LEU A 159 -13.10 0.06 19.78
CA LEU A 159 -14.07 -1.02 19.94
C LEU A 159 -13.94 -1.98 18.75
N PRO A 160 -13.02 -2.97 18.83
CA PRO A 160 -12.79 -3.88 17.72
C PRO A 160 -14.03 -4.74 17.45
N THR A 161 -14.21 -5.09 16.17
CA THR A 161 -15.34 -5.87 15.65
C THR A 161 -14.88 -7.21 15.07
N THR A 162 -13.77 -7.26 14.33
CA THR A 162 -13.32 -8.51 13.68
C THR A 162 -12.19 -9.22 14.44
N VAL A 163 -11.60 -8.56 15.43
CA VAL A 163 -10.57 -9.09 16.33
C VAL A 163 -11.05 -9.06 17.78
N THR A 164 -10.42 -9.85 18.63
CA THR A 164 -10.74 -10.05 20.05
C THR A 164 -9.62 -9.62 21.01
N TYR A 165 -8.49 -9.14 20.49
CA TYR A 165 -7.42 -8.53 21.29
C TYR A 165 -7.96 -7.50 22.28
N SER A 166 -7.52 -7.60 23.53
CA SER A 166 -8.03 -6.79 24.65
C SER A 166 -6.95 -5.88 25.27
N GLU A 167 -5.70 -6.02 24.83
CA GLU A 167 -4.54 -5.27 25.32
C GLU A 167 -4.46 -3.86 24.70
N HIS A 168 -5.57 -3.13 24.68
CA HIS A 168 -5.67 -1.77 24.15
C HIS A 168 -6.46 -0.86 25.10
N PRO A 169 -6.26 0.47 25.08
CA PRO A 169 -7.12 1.38 25.83
C PRO A 169 -8.53 1.40 25.19
N ASN A 170 -9.56 1.70 25.99
CA ASN A 170 -10.92 1.85 25.45
C ASN A 170 -11.05 3.07 24.53
N THR A 171 -10.31 4.14 24.84
CA THR A 171 -10.27 5.37 24.05
C THR A 171 -8.85 5.90 23.93
N ILE A 172 -8.56 6.58 22.83
CA ILE A 172 -7.27 7.25 22.60
C ILE A 172 -7.47 8.67 22.07
N SER A 173 -6.73 9.62 22.63
CA SER A 173 -6.78 11.01 22.17
C SER A 173 -5.88 11.25 20.97
N VAL A 174 -6.20 12.28 20.18
CA VAL A 174 -5.35 12.75 19.06
C VAL A 174 -3.92 13.03 19.53
N GLN A 175 -3.77 13.65 20.69
CA GLN A 175 -2.45 13.90 21.29
C GLN A 175 -1.68 12.59 21.54
N LYS A 176 -2.33 11.58 22.14
CA LYS A 176 -1.69 10.29 22.38
C LYS A 176 -1.33 9.59 21.08
N LEU A 177 -2.18 9.63 20.04
CA LEU A 177 -1.83 9.10 18.71
C LEU A 177 -0.58 9.80 18.14
N SER A 178 -0.45 11.11 18.32
CA SER A 178 0.76 11.84 17.93
C SER A 178 2.00 11.36 18.69
N GLU A 179 1.87 11.15 20.00
CA GLU A 179 2.95 10.62 20.87
C GLU A 179 3.33 9.17 20.48
N GLU A 180 2.37 8.36 20.05
CA GLU A 180 2.61 7.02 19.52
C GLU A 180 3.44 7.05 18.22
N ILE A 181 3.12 7.97 17.30
CA ILE A 181 3.93 8.21 16.08
C ILE A 181 5.34 8.65 16.45
N ASP A 182 5.49 9.62 17.36
CA ASP A 182 6.80 10.12 17.83
C ASP A 182 7.65 9.01 18.43
N THR A 183 7.01 8.15 19.23
CA THR A 183 7.67 7.05 19.92
C THR A 183 8.22 6.03 18.92
N PHE A 184 7.40 5.59 17.97
CA PHE A 184 7.84 4.64 16.95
C PHE A 184 8.89 5.23 16.00
N GLU A 185 8.71 6.49 15.58
CA GLU A 185 9.70 7.18 14.76
C GLU A 185 11.05 7.24 15.47
N LYS A 186 11.07 7.62 16.75
CA LYS A 186 12.29 7.63 17.55
C LYS A 186 12.95 6.26 17.63
N TRP A 187 12.19 5.21 17.94
CA TRP A 187 12.76 3.86 18.03
C TRP A 187 13.37 3.44 16.69
N ALA A 188 12.62 3.59 15.59
CA ALA A 188 13.06 3.22 14.26
C ALA A 188 14.32 3.98 13.83
N ARG A 189 14.39 5.30 14.08
CA ARG A 189 15.61 6.10 13.81
C ARG A 189 16.81 5.65 14.65
N GLU A 190 16.61 5.32 15.92
CA GLU A 190 17.73 4.94 16.78
C GLU A 190 18.32 3.56 16.41
N VAL A 191 17.50 2.60 15.95
CA VAL A 191 17.97 1.23 15.69
C VAL A 191 18.05 0.85 14.21
N PHE A 192 17.25 1.44 13.33
CA PHE A 192 17.09 1.04 11.91
C PHE A 192 17.37 2.14 10.88
N GLU A 193 17.88 3.33 11.23
CA GLU A 193 18.17 4.40 10.24
C GLU A 193 19.07 3.96 9.07
N HIS A 194 19.95 2.99 9.30
CA HIS A 194 20.83 2.44 8.28
C HIS A 194 20.12 1.52 7.26
N THR A 195 18.84 1.21 7.45
CA THR A 195 18.04 0.35 6.57
C THR A 195 17.11 1.13 5.63
N LEU A 196 17.31 2.45 5.51
CA LEU A 196 16.54 3.30 4.60
C LEU A 196 16.78 2.92 3.13
N VAL A 197 15.68 2.72 2.41
CA VAL A 197 15.62 2.32 0.99
C VAL A 197 14.48 3.09 0.31
N PHE A 198 14.45 3.14 -1.02
CA PHE A 198 13.26 3.60 -1.73
C PHE A 198 12.18 2.53 -1.62
N GLY A 199 11.20 2.75 -0.74
CA GLY A 199 10.16 1.80 -0.40
C GLY A 199 8.86 2.07 -1.15
N GLN A 200 8.07 1.03 -1.38
CA GLN A 200 6.76 1.10 -1.99
C GLN A 200 5.69 1.66 -1.01
N ILE A 201 5.78 1.33 0.29
CA ILE A 201 4.93 1.79 1.42
C ILE A 201 3.52 1.18 1.50
N ASP A 202 2.80 1.06 0.39
CA ASP A 202 1.48 0.39 0.28
C ASP A 202 1.63 -1.03 -0.32
N PHE A 203 2.46 -1.86 0.32
CA PHE A 203 2.92 -3.10 -0.32
C PHE A 203 2.05 -4.29 0.06
N GLY A 204 1.10 -4.63 -0.82
CA GLY A 204 0.26 -5.82 -0.75
C GLY A 204 0.08 -6.49 -2.11
N VAL A 205 -0.50 -7.69 -2.12
CA VAL A 205 -0.67 -8.54 -3.32
C VAL A 205 -1.42 -7.85 -4.47
N SER A 206 -2.34 -6.93 -4.17
CA SER A 206 -3.08 -6.15 -5.15
C SER A 206 -2.22 -5.18 -5.95
N ASN A 207 -1.04 -4.82 -5.43
CA ASN A 207 -0.10 -3.88 -6.05
C ASN A 207 1.06 -4.61 -6.76
N VAL A 208 0.85 -5.89 -7.08
CA VAL A 208 1.79 -6.72 -7.84
C VAL A 208 1.10 -7.26 -9.09
N LEU A 209 1.80 -7.19 -10.22
CA LEU A 209 1.39 -7.80 -11.48
C LEU A 209 2.49 -8.74 -12.00
N GLU A 210 2.10 -9.83 -12.65
CA GLU A 210 3.00 -10.67 -13.45
C GLU A 210 2.80 -10.39 -14.94
N LEU A 211 3.83 -9.95 -15.64
CA LEU A 211 3.76 -9.71 -17.08
C LEU A 211 3.50 -11.01 -17.85
N ASN A 212 2.54 -11.00 -18.77
CA ASN A 212 2.18 -12.20 -19.54
C ASN A 212 3.32 -12.66 -20.46
N SER A 213 4.11 -11.73 -20.98
CA SER A 213 5.20 -11.97 -21.94
C SER A 213 6.46 -12.51 -21.29
N THR A 214 6.91 -11.91 -20.18
CA THR A 214 8.21 -12.20 -19.55
C THR A 214 8.11 -13.00 -18.27
N LYS A 215 6.92 -13.08 -17.66
CA LYS A 215 6.71 -13.64 -16.31
C LYS A 215 7.44 -12.86 -15.20
N GLU A 216 7.88 -11.65 -15.48
CA GLU A 216 8.45 -10.75 -14.48
C GLU A 216 7.34 -10.19 -13.58
N MET A 217 7.64 -10.07 -12.29
CA MET A 217 6.79 -9.38 -11.34
C MET A 217 7.11 -7.89 -11.38
N VAL A 218 6.07 -7.07 -11.46
CA VAL A 218 6.15 -5.61 -11.47
C VAL A 218 5.35 -5.07 -10.31
N LEU A 219 5.96 -4.18 -9.53
CA LEU A 219 5.29 -3.43 -8.49
C LEU A 219 4.62 -2.21 -9.12
N ILE A 220 3.35 -1.99 -8.79
CA ILE A 220 2.55 -0.89 -9.31
C ILE A 220 2.02 0.00 -8.18
N ASP A 221 1.28 1.04 -8.57
CA ASP A 221 0.65 2.02 -7.67
C ASP A 221 1.63 2.62 -6.65
N CYS A 222 2.79 3.08 -7.15
CA CYS A 222 3.87 3.66 -6.35
C CYS A 222 3.57 5.08 -5.86
N GLU A 223 2.29 5.44 -5.64
CA GLU A 223 1.88 6.79 -5.28
C GLU A 223 2.35 7.21 -3.87
N PHE A 224 2.52 6.23 -2.98
CA PHE A 224 3.11 6.47 -1.65
C PHE A 224 4.62 6.32 -1.63
N SER A 225 5.23 5.81 -2.70
CA SER A 225 6.62 5.36 -2.70
C SER A 225 7.60 6.51 -2.47
N SER A 226 8.55 6.26 -1.59
CA SER A 226 9.52 7.24 -1.11
C SER A 226 10.55 6.53 -0.24
N TYR A 227 11.60 7.23 0.19
CA TYR A 227 12.52 6.65 1.18
C TYR A 227 11.81 6.33 2.50
N ASN A 228 12.01 5.10 2.96
CA ASN A 228 11.47 4.54 4.19
C ASN A 228 12.35 3.38 4.68
N TRP A 229 12.10 2.83 5.88
CA TRP A 229 12.80 1.64 6.36
C TRP A 229 12.36 0.39 5.61
N ARG A 230 13.30 -0.41 5.11
CA ARG A 230 12.97 -1.65 4.37
C ARG A 230 12.07 -2.61 5.17
N GLY A 231 12.26 -2.65 6.49
CA GLY A 231 11.45 -3.45 7.39
C GLY A 231 9.98 -3.07 7.42
N PHE A 232 9.65 -1.80 7.11
CA PHE A 232 8.26 -1.35 7.01
C PHE A 232 7.55 -2.01 5.83
N ASP A 233 8.15 -2.04 4.65
CA ASP A 233 7.53 -2.66 3.46
C ASP A 233 7.42 -4.18 3.58
N LEU A 234 8.47 -4.84 4.10
CA LEU A 234 8.42 -6.26 4.40
C LEU A 234 7.30 -6.58 5.41
N ALA A 235 7.22 -5.80 6.49
CA ALA A 235 6.16 -5.94 7.47
C ALA A 235 4.77 -5.60 6.91
N MET A 236 4.68 -4.66 5.97
CA MET A 236 3.42 -4.29 5.31
C MET A 236 2.87 -5.48 4.53
N PHE A 237 3.69 -6.13 3.71
CA PHE A 237 3.28 -7.33 2.96
C PHE A 237 2.83 -8.47 3.87
N ILE A 238 3.56 -8.69 4.96
CA ILE A 238 3.20 -9.70 5.96
C ILE A 238 1.88 -9.35 6.66
N SER A 239 1.71 -8.09 7.07
CA SER A 239 0.51 -7.58 7.72
C SER A 239 -0.73 -7.71 6.82
N GLU A 240 -0.60 -7.36 5.54
CA GLU A 240 -1.68 -7.47 4.56
C GLU A 240 -2.09 -8.93 4.30
N SER A 241 -1.19 -9.90 4.45
CA SER A 241 -1.56 -11.33 4.32
C SER A 241 -2.55 -11.82 5.39
N ALA A 242 -2.64 -11.12 6.52
CA ALA A 242 -3.58 -11.45 7.60
C ALA A 242 -4.95 -10.80 7.42
N ILE A 243 -5.19 -10.09 6.32
CA ILE A 243 -6.34 -9.20 6.17
C ILE A 243 -7.07 -9.50 4.88
N THR A 244 -8.35 -9.86 5.03
CA THR A 244 -9.25 -10.03 3.90
C THR A 244 -10.04 -8.76 3.67
N PHE A 245 -9.95 -8.24 2.46
CA PHE A 245 -10.76 -7.13 1.97
C PHE A 245 -11.90 -7.66 1.09
N ASN A 246 -12.93 -6.83 0.87
CA ASN A 246 -14.08 -7.19 0.05
C ASN A 246 -14.89 -8.38 0.59
N VAL A 247 -14.96 -8.53 1.91
CA VAL A 247 -15.89 -9.47 2.54
C VAL A 247 -17.31 -9.12 2.05
N PRO A 248 -18.10 -10.08 1.53
CA PRO A 248 -19.36 -9.78 0.85
C PRO A 248 -20.47 -9.22 1.76
N PHE A 249 -20.21 -9.08 3.04
CA PHE A 249 -21.10 -8.53 4.06
C PHE A 249 -20.36 -7.52 4.94
N PRO A 250 -21.06 -6.51 5.51
CA PRO A 250 -20.47 -5.59 6.47
C PRO A 250 -19.71 -6.34 7.59
N PRO A 251 -18.52 -5.88 8.00
CA PRO A 251 -17.93 -4.57 7.70
C PRO A 251 -17.09 -4.52 6.40
N GLY A 252 -17.11 -5.55 5.55
CA GLY A 252 -16.35 -5.57 4.29
C GLY A 252 -14.84 -5.85 4.46
N ILE A 253 -14.39 -6.02 5.70
CA ILE A 253 -13.01 -6.35 6.09
C ILE A 253 -13.03 -7.45 7.16
N LYS A 254 -11.98 -8.25 7.23
CA LYS A 254 -11.73 -9.18 8.33
C LYS A 254 -10.23 -9.33 8.57
N ILE A 255 -9.80 -9.19 9.82
CA ILE A 255 -8.42 -9.49 10.22
C ILE A 255 -8.37 -10.89 10.85
N SER A 256 -7.38 -11.69 10.49
CA SER A 256 -7.13 -13.01 11.07
C SER A 256 -6.10 -12.90 12.20
N GLU A 257 -6.53 -13.15 13.45
CA GLU A 257 -5.64 -13.17 14.61
C GLU A 257 -4.58 -14.28 14.50
N ASP A 258 -4.97 -15.47 14.02
CA ASP A 258 -4.03 -16.58 13.82
C ASP A 258 -2.91 -16.24 12.84
N LEU A 259 -3.23 -15.57 11.73
CA LEU A 259 -2.23 -15.14 10.75
C LEU A 259 -1.41 -13.93 11.25
N THR A 260 -2.00 -13.10 12.12
CA THR A 260 -1.31 -11.98 12.77
C THR A 260 -0.28 -12.47 13.78
N ASP A 261 -0.61 -13.51 14.55
CA ASP A 261 0.24 -14.07 15.59
C ASP A 261 1.24 -15.10 15.03
N ASN A 262 0.82 -15.85 14.01
CA ASN A 262 1.55 -17.00 13.46
C ASN A 262 1.69 -16.94 11.93
N SER A 263 2.20 -15.83 11.38
CA SER A 263 2.38 -15.72 9.93
C SER A 263 3.29 -16.83 9.36
N PRO A 264 2.81 -17.64 8.40
CA PRO A 264 3.61 -18.70 7.80
C PRO A 264 4.59 -18.17 6.73
N ILE A 265 4.46 -16.90 6.31
CA ILE A 265 5.17 -16.36 5.15
C ILE A 265 6.41 -15.54 5.51
N ILE A 266 6.51 -15.04 6.75
CA ILE A 266 7.58 -14.10 7.16
C ILE A 266 8.98 -14.64 6.86
N ARG A 267 9.23 -15.91 7.18
CA ARG A 267 10.54 -16.53 6.97
C ARG A 267 10.86 -16.72 5.49
N ILE A 268 9.89 -17.16 4.69
CA ILE A 268 10.05 -17.37 3.24
C ILE A 268 10.37 -16.05 2.54
N LEU A 269 9.62 -14.99 2.90
CA LEU A 269 9.83 -13.64 2.37
C LEU A 269 11.22 -13.11 2.73
N CYS A 270 11.61 -13.21 4.00
CA CYS A 270 12.91 -12.72 4.48
C CYS A 270 14.08 -13.51 3.89
N GLU A 271 13.96 -14.83 3.73
CA GLU A 271 14.98 -15.67 3.08
C GLU A 271 15.20 -15.23 1.63
N ALA A 272 14.13 -15.07 0.85
CA ALA A 272 14.24 -14.67 -0.54
C ALA A 272 14.79 -13.25 -0.71
N TYR A 273 14.35 -12.31 0.14
CA TYR A 273 14.87 -10.95 0.15
C TYR A 273 16.37 -10.93 0.48
N LEU A 274 16.78 -11.61 1.55
CA LEU A 274 18.18 -11.67 1.99
C LEU A 274 19.09 -12.34 0.96
N ASP A 275 18.66 -13.44 0.37
CA ASP A 275 19.45 -14.14 -0.65
C ASP A 275 19.63 -13.30 -1.90
N ALA A 276 18.58 -12.58 -2.32
CA ALA A 276 18.69 -11.66 -3.43
C ALA A 276 19.64 -10.49 -3.08
N ASP A 277 19.68 -10.01 -1.82
CA ASP A 277 20.52 -8.88 -1.39
C ASP A 277 22.00 -9.29 -1.39
N ASN A 278 22.27 -10.47 -0.85
CA ASN A 278 23.58 -11.10 -0.89
C ASN A 278 24.06 -11.28 -2.33
N LYS A 279 23.18 -11.77 -3.21
CA LYS A 279 23.50 -11.94 -4.63
C LYS A 279 23.79 -10.59 -5.31
N LEU A 280 22.97 -9.58 -5.10
CA LEU A 280 23.14 -8.26 -5.70
C LEU A 280 24.47 -7.61 -5.27
N LYS A 281 24.83 -7.76 -4.00
CA LYS A 281 26.06 -7.21 -3.41
C LYS A 281 27.30 -8.07 -3.66
N ASN A 282 27.15 -9.23 -4.32
CA ASN A 282 28.18 -10.27 -4.40
C ASN A 282 28.77 -10.61 -3.01
N HIS A 283 27.92 -10.64 -2.00
CA HIS A 283 28.28 -10.88 -0.61
C HIS A 283 28.05 -12.36 -0.24
N ILE A 284 29.04 -12.97 0.41
CA ILE A 284 28.89 -14.29 1.03
C ILE A 284 28.77 -14.05 2.55
N PRO A 285 27.60 -14.29 3.15
CA PRO A 285 27.38 -14.01 4.55
C PRO A 285 28.23 -14.93 5.44
N SER A 286 28.85 -14.36 6.47
CA SER A 286 29.59 -15.14 7.48
C SER A 286 28.65 -15.96 8.36
N ASP A 287 27.45 -15.44 8.64
CA ASP A 287 26.39 -16.12 9.36
C ASP A 287 25.01 -15.74 8.79
N ARG A 288 24.63 -16.42 7.70
CA ARG A 288 23.32 -16.22 7.05
C ARG A 288 22.16 -16.43 8.01
N SER A 289 22.30 -17.32 9.00
CA SER A 289 21.22 -17.61 9.95
C SER A 289 20.97 -16.41 10.86
N SER A 290 22.03 -15.81 11.40
CA SER A 290 21.92 -14.61 12.22
C SER A 290 21.40 -13.41 11.41
N ASP A 291 21.84 -13.24 10.16
CA ASP A 291 21.35 -12.18 9.29
C ASP A 291 19.84 -12.32 9.01
N LEU A 292 19.37 -13.54 8.78
CA LEU A 292 17.97 -13.85 8.57
C LEU A 292 17.13 -13.56 9.81
N GLU A 293 17.55 -14.01 10.99
CA GLU A 293 16.84 -13.74 12.24
C GLU A 293 16.79 -12.23 12.54
N SER A 294 17.86 -11.49 12.22
CA SER A 294 17.88 -10.03 12.35
C SER A 294 16.88 -9.35 11.42
N LEU A 295 16.73 -9.83 10.18
CA LEU A 295 15.74 -9.30 9.23
C LEU A 295 14.30 -9.64 9.67
N ILE A 296 14.05 -10.85 10.15
CA ILE A 296 12.76 -11.24 10.72
C ILE A 296 12.43 -10.35 11.93
N GLN A 297 13.40 -10.11 12.82
CA GLN A 297 13.24 -9.22 13.96
C GLN A 297 12.93 -7.77 13.52
N GLU A 298 13.56 -7.28 12.46
CA GLU A 298 13.25 -5.98 11.84
C GLU A 298 11.78 -5.93 11.37
N CYS A 299 11.29 -6.95 10.66
CA CYS A 299 9.88 -7.04 10.23
C CYS A 299 8.91 -7.06 11.44
N LEU A 300 9.21 -7.87 12.45
CA LEU A 300 8.38 -7.97 13.67
C LEU A 300 8.30 -6.66 14.44
N PHE A 301 9.35 -5.84 14.40
CA PHE A 301 9.39 -4.50 14.99
C PHE A 301 8.48 -3.52 14.25
N PHE A 302 8.49 -3.51 12.91
CA PHE A 302 7.70 -2.56 12.12
C PHE A 302 6.22 -2.96 11.97
N TRP A 303 5.87 -4.24 12.17
CA TRP A 303 4.51 -4.72 11.98
C TRP A 303 3.42 -3.90 12.70
N PRO A 304 3.46 -3.59 14.02
CA PRO A 304 2.45 -2.72 14.61
C PRO A 304 2.35 -1.36 13.88
N LEU A 305 3.46 -0.79 13.43
CA LEU A 305 3.45 0.52 12.75
C LEU A 305 2.65 0.50 11.45
N THR A 306 2.57 -0.64 10.74
CA THR A 306 1.73 -0.79 9.54
C THR A 306 0.24 -0.69 9.88
N HIS A 307 -0.16 -1.21 11.04
CA HIS A 307 -1.54 -1.11 11.53
C HIS A 307 -1.86 0.32 11.98
N LEU A 308 -0.96 1.00 12.70
CA LEU A 308 -1.15 2.42 13.05
C LEU A 308 -1.26 3.29 11.80
N PHE A 309 -0.41 3.03 10.79
CA PHE A 309 -0.41 3.74 9.51
C PHE A 309 -1.80 3.69 8.84
N TRP A 310 -2.35 2.50 8.65
CA TRP A 310 -3.66 2.35 8.02
C TRP A 310 -4.83 2.75 8.91
N ALA A 311 -4.71 2.63 10.23
CA ALA A 311 -5.73 3.12 11.16
C ALA A 311 -5.92 4.63 11.03
N LEU A 312 -4.83 5.40 11.04
CA LEU A 312 -4.87 6.87 10.92
C LEU A 312 -5.45 7.32 9.57
N SER A 313 -5.10 6.61 8.50
CA SER A 313 -5.73 6.83 7.19
C SER A 313 -7.23 6.57 7.27
N ALA A 314 -7.66 5.41 7.79
CA ALA A 314 -9.06 5.03 7.87
C ALA A 314 -9.88 6.02 8.72
N MET A 315 -9.36 6.47 9.87
CA MET A 315 -9.99 7.49 10.73
C MET A 315 -10.31 8.78 9.96
N LYS A 316 -9.34 9.33 9.23
CA LYS A 316 -9.55 10.53 8.42
C LYS A 316 -10.55 10.29 7.30
N HIS A 317 -10.41 9.18 6.57
CA HIS A 317 -11.27 8.87 5.42
C HIS A 317 -12.71 8.54 5.83
N ALA A 318 -12.94 8.02 7.04
CA ALA A 318 -14.27 7.83 7.62
C ALA A 318 -15.01 9.18 7.75
N LEU A 319 -14.35 10.22 8.28
CA LEU A 319 -14.94 11.57 8.37
C LEU A 319 -15.25 12.18 7.00
N LEU A 320 -14.45 11.84 5.98
CA LEU A 320 -14.69 12.22 4.60
C LEU A 320 -15.80 11.40 3.91
N LYS A 321 -16.39 10.42 4.63
CA LYS A 321 -17.40 9.48 4.10
C LYS A 321 -16.91 8.77 2.84
N PHE A 322 -15.66 8.34 2.86
CA PHE A 322 -15.06 7.63 1.76
C PHE A 322 -15.63 6.19 1.68
N GLU A 323 -16.29 5.85 0.58
CA GLU A 323 -17.03 4.58 0.46
C GLU A 323 -16.31 3.55 -0.40
N ASN A 324 -15.43 2.73 0.17
CA ASN A 324 -14.59 1.80 -0.59
C ASN A 324 -15.02 0.32 -0.46
N GLY A 325 -16.21 0.08 0.09
CA GLY A 325 -16.72 -1.27 0.35
C GLY A 325 -16.29 -1.81 1.72
N VAL A 326 -15.49 -1.05 2.47
CA VAL A 326 -15.10 -1.33 3.86
C VAL A 326 -15.72 -0.28 4.77
N ASP A 327 -16.19 -0.71 5.94
CA ASP A 327 -16.48 0.20 7.05
C ASP A 327 -15.16 0.70 7.64
N LEU A 328 -14.84 1.96 7.33
CA LEU A 328 -13.57 2.58 7.70
C LEU A 328 -13.43 2.79 9.21
N ASP A 329 -14.53 2.94 9.95
CA ASP A 329 -14.47 3.02 11.40
C ASP A 329 -14.12 1.66 12.00
N VAL A 330 -14.71 0.58 11.48
CA VAL A 330 -14.33 -0.79 11.89
C VAL A 330 -12.88 -1.08 11.52
N GLN A 331 -12.45 -0.72 10.31
CA GLN A 331 -11.04 -0.86 9.89
C GLN A 331 -10.09 -0.13 10.84
N ALA A 332 -10.40 1.13 11.19
CA ALA A 332 -9.57 1.91 12.11
C ALA A 332 -9.50 1.28 13.51
N ARG A 333 -10.64 0.87 14.07
CA ARG A 333 -10.72 0.28 15.42
C ARG A 333 -9.98 -1.06 15.51
N ASP A 334 -10.19 -1.95 14.54
CA ASP A 334 -9.52 -3.24 14.51
C ASP A 334 -8.01 -3.08 14.34
N ARG A 335 -7.57 -2.20 13.42
CA ARG A 335 -6.15 -1.91 13.23
C ARG A 335 -5.52 -1.30 14.50
N LEU A 336 -6.22 -0.42 15.22
CA LEU A 336 -5.73 0.11 16.50
C LEU A 336 -5.63 -0.98 17.58
N ALA A 337 -6.60 -1.89 17.67
CA ALA A 337 -6.54 -3.02 18.61
C ALA A 337 -5.30 -3.90 18.32
N VAL A 338 -5.06 -4.24 17.05
CA VAL A 338 -3.87 -5.00 16.64
C VAL A 338 -2.57 -4.23 16.91
N TYR A 339 -2.55 -2.91 16.65
CA TYR A 339 -1.40 -2.06 16.95
C TYR A 339 -0.99 -2.17 18.42
N PHE A 340 -1.93 -1.99 19.34
CA PHE A 340 -1.65 -2.04 20.77
C PHE A 340 -1.28 -3.44 21.26
N HIS A 341 -1.92 -4.48 20.71
CA HIS A 341 -1.57 -5.87 20.98
C HIS A 341 -0.10 -6.18 20.60
N LEU A 342 0.34 -5.72 19.43
CA LEU A 342 1.69 -6.00 18.92
C LEU A 342 2.77 -5.04 19.43
N LYS A 343 2.43 -3.82 19.84
CA LYS A 343 3.40 -2.78 20.27
C LYS A 343 4.41 -3.25 21.33
N PRO A 344 4.04 -4.03 22.39
CA PRO A 344 5.00 -4.53 23.37
C PRO A 344 6.15 -5.34 22.75
N ARG A 345 5.90 -6.05 21.64
CA ARG A 345 6.93 -6.78 20.89
C ARG A 345 7.97 -5.82 20.32
N SER A 346 7.56 -4.73 19.69
CA SER A 346 8.47 -3.73 19.12
C SER A 346 9.27 -3.00 20.20
N GLN A 347 8.66 -2.67 21.33
CA GLN A 347 9.37 -2.09 22.48
C GLN A 347 10.48 -3.03 22.97
N LYS A 348 10.17 -4.32 23.14
CA LYS A 348 11.15 -5.32 23.57
C LYS A 348 12.33 -5.43 22.60
N ILE A 349 12.05 -5.51 21.30
CA ILE A 349 13.07 -5.55 20.25
C ILE A 349 13.96 -4.30 20.30
N TYR A 350 13.35 -3.11 20.42
CA TYR A 350 14.09 -1.85 20.55
C TYR A 350 15.02 -1.85 21.77
N ASP A 351 14.54 -2.29 22.94
CA ASP A 351 15.33 -2.32 24.16
C ASP A 351 16.52 -3.31 24.07
N GLU A 352 16.32 -4.46 23.42
CA GLU A 352 17.37 -5.45 23.16
C GLU A 352 18.46 -4.88 22.23
N LEU A 353 18.07 -4.31 21.10
CA LEU A 353 19.00 -3.71 20.13
C LEU A 353 19.75 -2.50 20.70
N LYS A 354 19.06 -1.67 21.49
CA LYS A 354 19.65 -0.49 22.13
C LYS A 354 20.66 -0.85 23.22
N LYS A 355 20.44 -1.93 23.98
CA LYS A 355 21.44 -2.47 24.92
C LYS A 355 22.67 -3.00 24.18
N GLY A 356 22.47 -3.70 23.07
CA GLY A 356 23.55 -4.18 22.21
C GLY A 356 24.48 -3.06 21.75
N LYS A 357 23.92 -1.93 21.27
CA LYS A 357 24.69 -0.75 20.84
C LYS A 357 25.51 -0.06 21.94
N LYS A 358 25.15 -0.22 23.21
CA LYS A 358 25.89 0.37 24.35
C LYS A 358 27.03 -0.50 24.86
N THR A 359 27.06 -1.77 24.45
CA THR A 359 28.02 -2.77 24.95
C THR A 359 29.18 -2.99 23.98
N LEU A 360 29.08 -2.43 22.77
CA LEU A 360 30.14 -2.22 21.79
C LEU A 360 30.68 -0.80 21.94
#